data_AF-A0A8X6WZR1-F1
#
_entry.id   AF-A0A8X6WZR1-F1
#
_cell.length_a   1.000
_cell.length_b   1.000
_cell.length_c   1.000
_cell.angle_alpha   90.00
_cell.angle_beta   90.00
_cell.angle_gamma   90.00
#
_symmetry.space_group_name_H-M   'P 1'
#
loop_
_entity.id
_entity.type
_entity.pdbx_description
1 polymer ?
#
loop_
_entity_poly.entity_id
_entity_poly.type
_entity_poly.pdbx_seq_one_letter_code
_entity_poly.pdbx_strand_id
1 'polypeptide(L)'
;MGELSIIPTHIEILAPCLHMLPHLHYGLKDKETRFRQRYLDLILNEFSRDRLIFRAKIIKYMRDFFEKLGFLEVETPMMNMIAGGATAKPL
;
A
#
# COMPACT_ATOMS: atom_id res chain seq x y z
N MET A 1 0.77 -34.30 4.48
CA MET A 1 2.22 -34.43 4.29
C MET A 1 2.55 -33.85 2.92
N GLY A 2 3.46 -32.87 2.83
CA GLY A 2 3.74 -32.16 1.56
C GLY A 2 3.81 -30.63 1.65
N GLU A 3 3.92 -30.05 2.84
CA GLU A 3 4.08 -28.60 3.00
C GLU A 3 5.56 -28.22 2.85
N LEU A 4 5.84 -27.26 1.97
CA LEU A 4 7.20 -26.75 1.75
C LEU A 4 7.73 -26.17 3.07
N SER A 5 8.81 -26.77 3.57
CA SER A 5 9.37 -26.47 4.90
C SER A 5 10.87 -26.25 4.81
N ILE A 6 11.42 -25.51 5.77
CA ILE A 6 12.86 -25.30 5.94
C ILE A 6 13.32 -25.84 7.30
N ILE A 7 14.47 -26.50 7.35
CA ILE A 7 15.11 -26.97 8.59
C ILE A 7 16.29 -26.03 8.88
N PRO A 8 16.14 -25.03 9.77
CA PRO A 8 17.20 -24.07 10.04
C PRO A 8 18.28 -24.70 10.93
N THR A 9 19.55 -24.42 10.62
CA THR A 9 20.67 -24.73 11.51
C THR A 9 20.81 -23.73 12.67
N HIS A 10 20.36 -22.49 12.45
CA HIS A 10 20.39 -21.39 13.41
C HIS A 10 19.21 -20.43 13.18
N ILE A 11 18.73 -19.79 14.25
CA ILE A 11 17.64 -18.80 14.23
C ILE A 11 18.09 -17.58 15.02
N GLU A 12 17.94 -16.39 14.43
CA GLU A 12 18.23 -15.10 15.07
C GLU A 12 17.00 -14.19 14.99
N ILE A 13 16.69 -13.48 16.08
CA ILE A 13 15.60 -12.51 16.12
C ILE A 13 16.08 -11.18 15.54
N LEU A 14 15.56 -10.79 14.38
CA LEU A 14 15.93 -9.53 13.73
C LEU A 14 15.18 -8.31 14.31
N ALA A 15 13.90 -8.48 14.65
CA ALA A 15 13.05 -7.42 15.18
C ALA A 15 11.94 -8.00 16.08
N PRO A 16 11.97 -7.79 17.41
CA PRO A 16 10.94 -8.30 18.31
C PRO A 16 9.63 -7.50 18.17
N CYS A 17 8.48 -8.19 18.19
CA CYS A 17 7.17 -7.55 18.25
C CYS A 17 6.80 -7.27 19.72
N LEU A 18 6.64 -5.99 20.08
CA LEU A 18 6.37 -5.56 21.46
C LEU A 18 4.87 -5.48 21.81
N HIS A 19 3.99 -5.82 20.86
CA HIS A 19 2.55 -5.77 21.02
C HIS A 19 1.92 -7.10 20.63
N MET A 20 0.80 -7.45 21.27
CA MET A 20 0.03 -8.62 20.88
C MET A 20 -0.62 -8.37 19.51
N LEU A 21 -0.30 -9.23 18.53
CA LEU A 21 -0.98 -9.20 17.24
C LEU A 21 -2.45 -9.63 17.41
N PRO A 22 -3.41 -9.00 16.71
CA PRO A 22 -4.78 -9.46 16.66
C PRO A 22 -4.87 -10.91 16.19
N HIS A 23 -5.84 -11.65 16.71
CA HIS A 23 -6.04 -13.06 16.37
C HIS A 23 -6.27 -13.23 14.85
N LEU A 24 -5.43 -14.03 14.19
CA LEU A 24 -5.48 -14.23 12.74
C LEU A 24 -6.84 -14.73 12.23
N HIS A 25 -7.55 -15.56 13.01
CA HIS A 25 -8.82 -16.17 12.61
C HIS A 25 -9.94 -15.17 12.33
N TYR A 26 -9.89 -13.98 12.93
CA TYR A 26 -10.90 -12.95 12.71
C TYR A 26 -10.42 -11.88 11.73
N GLY A 27 -9.11 -11.73 11.54
CA GLY A 27 -8.52 -10.61 10.80
C GLY A 27 -8.88 -9.25 11.42
N LEU A 28 -8.27 -8.19 10.92
CA LEU A 28 -8.66 -6.83 11.29
C LEU A 28 -9.87 -6.41 10.44
N LYS A 29 -11.10 -6.64 10.93
CA LYS A 29 -12.34 -6.39 10.14
C LYS A 29 -12.79 -4.93 10.17
N ASP A 30 -12.70 -4.29 11.34
CA ASP A 30 -13.18 -2.94 11.52
C ASP A 30 -12.47 -1.96 10.58
N LYS A 31 -13.25 -1.30 9.71
CA LYS A 31 -12.71 -0.44 8.66
C LYS A 31 -11.93 0.73 9.25
N GLU A 32 -12.46 1.35 10.30
CA GLU A 32 -11.83 2.50 10.93
C GLU A 32 -10.45 2.16 11.48
N THR A 33 -10.34 1.06 12.23
CA THR A 33 -9.08 0.57 12.78
C THR A 33 -8.08 0.23 11.68
N ARG A 34 -8.53 -0.39 10.57
CA ARG A 34 -7.65 -0.67 9.42
C ARG A 34 -7.09 0.59 8.78
N PHE A 35 -7.89 1.66 8.70
CA PHE A 35 -7.45 2.94 8.13
C PHE A 35 -6.50 3.68 9.09
N ARG A 36 -6.75 3.63 10.41
CA ARG A 36 -5.90 4.25 11.44
C ARG A 36 -4.57 3.50 11.63
N GLN A 37 -4.60 2.17 11.62
CA GLN A 37 -3.45 1.29 11.82
C GLN A 37 -3.15 0.50 10.53
N ARG A 38 -2.83 1.24 9.46
CA ARG A 38 -2.60 0.63 8.14
C ARG A 38 -1.52 -0.45 8.14
N TYR A 39 -0.45 -0.28 8.91
CA TYR A 39 0.62 -1.27 9.02
C TYR A 39 0.09 -2.64 9.47
N LEU A 40 -0.86 -2.65 10.41
CA LEU A 40 -1.47 -3.88 10.93
C LEU A 40 -2.41 -4.51 9.90
N ASP A 41 -3.16 -3.68 9.16
CA ASP A 41 -3.98 -4.12 8.04
C ASP A 41 -3.14 -4.80 6.94
N LEU A 42 -1.93 -4.28 6.65
CA LEU A 42 -1.05 -4.86 5.63
C LEU A 42 -0.39 -6.19 6.05
N ILE A 43 -0.19 -6.40 7.35
CA ILE A 43 0.31 -7.68 7.90
C ILE A 43 -0.79 -8.75 7.82
N LEU A 44 -2.02 -8.41 8.22
CA LEU A 44 -3.10 -9.38 8.42
C LEU A 44 -4.00 -9.59 7.20
N ASN A 45 -4.09 -8.63 6.28
CA ASN A 45 -5.00 -8.70 5.13
C ASN A 45 -4.23 -8.65 3.81
N GLU A 46 -3.99 -9.81 3.21
CA GLU A 46 -3.34 -9.92 1.89
C GLU A 46 -4.05 -9.11 0.80
N PHE A 47 -5.39 -9.12 0.78
CA PHE A 47 -6.15 -8.34 -0.21
C PHE A 47 -5.91 -6.82 -0.11
N SER A 48 -5.55 -6.29 1.08
CA SER A 48 -5.13 -4.89 1.19
C SER A 48 -3.81 -4.63 0.48
N ARG A 49 -2.84 -5.53 0.62
CA ARG A 49 -1.55 -5.48 -0.07
C ARG A 49 -1.75 -5.59 -1.58
N ASP A 50 -2.58 -6.52 -2.05
CA ASP A 50 -2.83 -6.70 -3.49
C ASP A 50 -3.44 -5.47 -4.14
N ARG A 51 -4.35 -4.78 -3.46
CA ARG A 51 -4.91 -3.50 -3.94
C ARG A 51 -3.84 -2.42 -4.11
N LEU A 52 -2.87 -2.33 -3.18
CA LEU A 52 -1.77 -1.36 -3.30
C LEU A 52 -0.82 -1.73 -4.44
N ILE A 53 -0.50 -3.01 -4.60
CA ILE A 53 0.29 -3.51 -5.73
C ILE A 53 -0.42 -3.20 -7.05
N PHE A 54 -1.72 -3.45 -7.12
CA PHE A 54 -2.52 -3.17 -8.32
C PHE A 54 -2.56 -1.67 -8.64
N ARG A 55 -2.72 -0.81 -7.64
CA ARG A 55 -2.63 0.64 -7.81
C ARG A 55 -1.27 1.07 -8.38
N ALA A 56 -0.17 0.50 -7.87
CA ALA A 56 1.16 0.80 -8.38
C ALA A 56 1.32 0.36 -9.85
N LYS A 57 0.77 -0.81 -10.21
CA LYS A 57 0.76 -1.30 -11.60
C LYS A 57 -0.04 -0.38 -12.53
N ILE A 58 -1.18 0.15 -12.09
CA ILE A 58 -1.97 1.11 -12.89
C ILE A 58 -1.15 2.38 -13.17
N ILE A 59 -0.54 2.97 -12.14
CA ILE A 59 0.26 4.20 -12.30
C ILE A 59 1.42 3.95 -13.27
N LYS A 60 2.14 2.82 -13.11
CA LYS A 60 3.20 2.42 -14.02
C LYS A 60 2.70 2.30 -15.46
N TYR A 61 1.60 1.58 -15.66
CA TYR A 61 1.04 1.39 -16.99
C TYR A 61 0.68 2.72 -17.66
N MET A 62 0.08 3.66 -16.92
CA MET A 62 -0.24 4.98 -17.46
C MET A 62 1.01 5.75 -17.87
N ARG A 63 2.07 5.74 -17.04
CA ARG A 63 3.35 6.37 -17.38
C ARG A 63 3.95 5.77 -18.65
N ASP A 64 4.09 4.44 -18.68
CA ASP A 64 4.64 3.70 -19.82
C ASP A 64 3.82 3.97 -21.11
N PHE A 65 2.51 4.14 -21.00
CA PHE A 65 1.64 4.44 -22.13
C PHE A 65 1.90 5.83 -22.72
N PHE A 66 1.95 6.87 -21.88
CA PHE A 66 2.16 8.24 -22.34
C PHE A 66 3.59 8.48 -22.81
N GLU A 67 4.58 7.86 -22.17
CA GLU A 67 5.99 7.92 -22.59
C GLU A 67 6.16 7.37 -24.01
N LYS A 68 5.52 6.24 -24.34
CA LYS A 68 5.52 5.68 -25.71
C LYS A 68 4.90 6.58 -26.76
N LEU A 69 4.02 7.50 -26.35
CA LEU A 69 3.42 8.50 -27.23
C LEU A 69 4.25 9.80 -27.31
N GLY A 70 5.42 9.85 -26.64
CA GLY A 70 6.32 11.00 -26.65
C GLY A 70 5.93 12.12 -25.69
N PHE A 71 5.04 11.87 -24.72
CA PHE A 71 4.74 12.84 -23.67
C PHE A 71 5.89 12.92 -22.67
N LEU A 72 6.16 14.14 -22.18
CA LEU A 72 7.10 14.40 -21.10
C LEU A 72 6.35 14.51 -19.76
N GLU A 73 6.74 13.70 -18.77
CA GLU A 73 6.22 13.84 -17.39
C GLU A 73 6.78 15.12 -16.76
N VAL A 74 5.89 15.95 -16.18
CA VAL A 74 6.24 17.23 -15.54
C VAL A 74 5.55 17.35 -14.19
N GLU A 75 6.18 18.07 -13.27
CA GLU A 75 5.58 18.44 -11.98
C GLU A 75 5.19 19.92 -11.99
N THR A 76 4.01 20.23 -11.48
CA THR A 76 3.50 21.61 -11.38
C THR A 76 3.27 22.00 -9.91
N PRO A 77 3.35 23.30 -9.56
CA PRO A 77 3.13 23.75 -8.19
C PRO A 77 1.77 23.31 -7.62
N MET A 78 1.80 22.70 -6.43
CA MET A 78 0.59 22.27 -5.70
C MET A 78 -0.08 23.42 -4.92
N MET A 79 0.70 24.43 -4.52
CA MET A 79 0.21 25.61 -3.80
C MET A 79 0.04 26.78 -4.77
N ASN A 80 -1.20 27.23 -4.95
CA ASN A 80 -1.54 28.30 -5.88
C ASN A 80 -2.25 29.45 -5.14
N MET A 81 -2.02 30.70 -5.59
CA MET A 81 -2.73 31.85 -5.05
C MET A 81 -4.22 31.85 -5.42
N ILE A 82 -4.55 31.28 -6.58
CA ILE A 82 -5.92 31.18 -7.09
C ILE A 82 -6.15 29.71 -7.45
N ALA A 83 -7.19 29.11 -6.86
CA ALA A 83 -7.62 27.77 -7.23
C ALA A 83 -8.39 27.81 -8.56
N GLY A 84 -8.00 26.97 -9.52
CA GLY A 84 -8.61 26.88 -10.85
C GLY A 84 -8.38 25.51 -11.48
N GLY A 85 -9.02 25.25 -12.64
CA GLY A 85 -8.88 23.99 -13.39
C GLY A 85 -9.91 22.90 -13.04
N ALA A 86 -10.71 23.08 -11.98
CA ALA A 86 -11.84 22.22 -11.65
C ALA A 86 -12.89 22.98 -10.81
N THR A 87 -14.16 22.56 -10.89
CA THR A 87 -15.23 23.06 -10.01
C THR A 87 -15.22 22.28 -8.70
N ALA A 88 -14.37 22.69 -7.76
CA ALA A 88 -14.28 22.09 -6.44
C ALA A 88 -14.00 23.15 -5.37
N LYS A 89 -14.43 22.90 -4.14
CA LYS A 89 -14.04 23.73 -3.00
C LYS A 89 -12.58 23.42 -2.65
N PRO A 90 -11.67 24.43 -2.60
CA PRO A 90 -10.32 24.22 -2.10
C PRO A 90 -10.37 23.69 -0.66
N LEU A 91 -9.49 22.74 -0.35
CA LEU A 91 -9.33 22.19 1.00
C LEU A 91 -8.78 23.24 1.97
#